data_AF-A0A9D6G1V8-F1
#
_entry.id   AF-A0A9D6G1V8-F1
#
_cell.length_a   1.000
_cell.length_b   1.000
_cell.length_c   1.000
_cell.angle_alpha   90.00
_cell.angle_beta   90.00
_cell.angle_gamma   90.00
#
_symmetry.space_group_name_H-M   'P 1'
#
loop_
_entity.id
_entity.type
_entity.pdbx_description
1 polymer ?
#
loop_
_entity_poly.entity_id
_entity_poly.type
_entity_poly.pdbx_seq_one_letter_code
_entity_poly.pdbx_strand_id
1 'polypeptide(L)'
;MQLTVIAAIVIGTAGVIFALQNDVAVTVVFFLWRFEGSLALILLLALALGAATVVLVSAPAALRLRWALSRQRRELETLKRAYENLQARAGGR
;
A
#
# COMPACT_ATOMS: atom_id res chain seq x y z
N MET A 1 15.78 19.14 3.39
CA MET A 1 14.72 19.45 4.37
C MET A 1 13.91 20.68 3.98
N GLN A 2 14.52 21.81 3.62
CA GLN A 2 13.76 22.99 3.19
C GLN A 2 13.00 22.76 1.87
N LEU A 3 13.62 22.08 0.89
CA LEU A 3 12.98 21.78 -0.39
C LEU A 3 11.70 20.92 -0.24
N THR A 4 11.72 19.94 0.68
CA THR A 4 10.56 19.07 0.94
C THR A 4 9.42 19.83 1.60
N VAL A 5 9.73 20.78 2.49
CA VAL A 5 8.73 21.65 3.12
C VAL A 5 8.12 22.60 2.07
N ILE A 6 8.96 23.22 1.23
CA ILE A 6 8.48 24.09 0.15
C ILE A 6 7.60 23.30 -0.82
N ALA A 7 8.02 22.11 -1.25
CA ALA A 7 7.22 21.26 -2.12
C ALA A 7 5.88 20.89 -1.48
N ALA A 8 5.86 20.53 -0.19
CA ALA A 8 4.63 20.24 0.54
C ALA A 8 3.68 21.46 0.59
N ILE A 9 4.20 22.66 0.84
CA ILE A 9 3.42 23.90 0.84
C ILE A 9 2.83 24.18 -0.55
N VAL A 10 3.65 24.05 -1.60
CA VAL A 10 3.21 24.27 -2.99
C VAL A 10 2.11 23.28 -3.38
N ILE A 11 2.31 21.99 -3.09
CA ILE A 11 1.33 20.95 -3.39
C ILE A 11 0.04 21.16 -2.59
N GLY A 12 0.15 21.49 -1.28
CA GLY A 12 -1.01 21.76 -0.44
C GLY A 12 -1.81 22.97 -0.92
N THR A 13 -1.12 24.07 -1.26
CA THR A 13 -1.74 25.28 -1.80
C THR A 13 -2.41 25.01 -3.13
N ALA A 14 -1.75 24.28 -4.04
CA ALA A 14 -2.33 23.88 -5.31
C ALA A 14 -3.60 23.03 -5.12
N GLY A 15 -3.62 22.12 -4.14
CA GLY A 15 -4.79 21.34 -3.78
C GLY A 15 -5.97 22.19 -3.29
N VAL A 16 -5.71 23.20 -2.45
CA VAL A 16 -6.74 24.14 -1.99
C VAL A 16 -7.29 24.97 -3.15
N ILE A 17 -6.41 25.50 -4.01
CA ILE A 17 -6.81 26.26 -5.21
C ILE A 17 -7.67 25.38 -6.12
N PHE A 18 -7.25 24.13 -6.37
CA PHE A 18 -8.01 23.16 -7.15
C PHE A 18 -9.41 22.95 -6.54
N ALA A 19 -9.52 22.78 -5.23
CA ALA A 19 -10.81 22.61 -4.56
C ALA A 19 -11.71 23.84 -4.71
N LEU A 20 -11.18 25.04 -4.50
CA LEU A 20 -11.93 26.29 -4.63
C LEU A 20 -12.37 26.57 -6.07
N GLN A 21 -11.56 26.21 -7.07
CA GLN A 21 -11.90 26.38 -8.49
C GLN A 21 -12.90 25.33 -8.99
N ASN A 22 -13.02 24.18 -8.31
CA ASN A 22 -13.88 23.06 -8.70
C ASN A 22 -14.98 22.81 -7.65
N ASP A 23 -15.56 23.89 -7.12
CA ASP A 23 -16.64 23.85 -6.12
C ASP A 23 -18.03 23.57 -6.72
N VAL A 24 -18.10 23.23 -8.01
CA VAL A 24 -19.36 22.86 -8.67
C VAL A 24 -19.92 21.59 -8.01
N ALA A 25 -21.15 21.67 -7.52
CA ALA A 25 -21.86 20.54 -6.94
C ALA A 25 -22.21 19.51 -8.02
N VAL A 26 -21.90 18.24 -7.74
CA VAL A 26 -22.18 17.10 -8.59
C VAL A 26 -22.90 16.04 -7.77
N THR A 27 -23.93 15.44 -8.34
CA THR A 27 -24.61 14.28 -7.77
C THR A 27 -24.03 12.99 -8.36
N VAL A 28 -23.57 12.10 -7.50
CA VAL A 28 -23.23 10.72 -7.83
C VAL A 28 -24.39 9.82 -7.43
N VAL A 29 -24.94 9.07 -8.39
CA VAL A 29 -25.93 8.03 -8.14
C VAL A 29 -25.28 6.68 -8.32
N PHE A 30 -25.28 5.86 -7.27
CA PHE A 30 -24.70 4.52 -7.27
C PHE A 30 -25.68 3.51 -6.67
N PHE A 31 -26.34 2.72 -7.52
CA PHE A 31 -27.45 1.84 -7.14
C PHE A 31 -28.55 2.62 -6.38
N LEU A 32 -28.75 2.33 -5.08
CA LEU A 32 -29.74 3.00 -4.23
C LEU A 32 -29.17 4.24 -3.51
N TRP A 33 -27.88 4.51 -3.65
CA TRP A 33 -27.21 5.59 -2.94
C TRP A 33 -27.11 6.81 -3.83
N ARG A 34 -27.46 7.96 -3.26
CA ARG A 34 -27.26 9.26 -3.88
C ARG A 34 -26.37 10.09 -2.97
N PHE A 35 -25.27 10.56 -3.52
CA PHE A 35 -24.31 11.41 -2.84
C PHE A 35 -24.13 12.70 -3.61
N GLU A 36 -24.19 13.84 -2.93
CA GLU A 36 -23.98 15.15 -3.53
C GLU A 36 -22.78 15.81 -2.84
N GLY A 37 -21.87 16.35 -3.64
CA GLY A 37 -20.68 17.03 -3.16
C GLY A 37 -20.00 17.82 -4.27
N SER A 38 -18.97 18.59 -3.92
CA SER A 38 -18.19 19.29 -4.94
C SER A 38 -17.45 18.31 -5.84
N LEU A 39 -17.23 18.70 -7.09
CA LEU A 39 -16.48 17.92 -8.08
C LEU A 39 -15.11 17.52 -7.52
N ALA A 40 -14.40 18.45 -6.89
CA ALA A 40 -13.11 18.17 -6.27
C ALA A 40 -13.16 17.05 -5.23
N LEU A 41 -14.14 17.08 -4.31
CA LEU A 41 -14.30 16.06 -3.28
C LEU A 41 -14.59 14.70 -3.91
N ILE A 42 -15.48 14.64 -4.89
CA ILE A 42 -15.86 13.40 -5.56
C ILE A 42 -14.65 12.77 -6.27
N LEU A 43 -13.82 13.56 -6.94
CA LEU A 43 -12.59 13.08 -7.59
C LEU A 43 -11.58 12.53 -6.56
N LEU A 44 -11.39 13.23 -5.44
CA LEU A 44 -10.52 12.77 -4.36
C LEU A 44 -10.99 11.45 -3.76
N LEU A 45 -12.29 11.32 -3.50
CA LEU A 45 -12.89 10.09 -2.99
C LEU A 45 -12.74 8.93 -4.00
N ALA A 46 -12.97 9.19 -5.29
CA ALA A 46 -12.81 8.19 -6.33
C ALA A 46 -11.36 7.67 -6.41
N LEU A 47 -10.37 8.57 -6.36
CA LEU A 47 -8.95 8.21 -6.33
C LEU A 47 -8.59 7.42 -5.07
N ALA A 48 -9.05 7.86 -3.90
CA ALA A 48 -8.80 7.17 -2.63
C ALA A 48 -9.41 5.76 -2.63
N LEU A 49 -10.64 5.62 -3.12
CA LEU A 49 -11.30 4.33 -3.25
C LEU A 49 -10.56 3.42 -4.24
N GLY A 50 -10.12 3.94 -5.39
CA GLY A 50 -9.31 3.18 -6.34
C GLY A 50 -8.01 2.66 -5.72
N ALA A 51 -7.28 3.50 -4.98
CA ALA A 51 -6.09 3.09 -4.26
C ALA A 51 -6.41 2.03 -3.18
N ALA A 52 -7.50 2.21 -2.42
CA ALA A 52 -7.96 1.24 -1.44
C ALA A 52 -8.32 -0.11 -2.10
N THR A 53 -8.97 -0.10 -3.26
CA THR A 53 -9.26 -1.31 -4.04
C THR A 53 -7.98 -2.04 -4.44
N VAL A 54 -6.96 -1.33 -4.93
CA VAL A 54 -5.67 -1.95 -5.28
C VAL A 54 -5.03 -2.63 -4.07
N VAL A 55 -5.02 -1.96 -2.92
CA VAL A 55 -4.50 -2.54 -1.67
C VAL A 55 -5.30 -3.77 -1.26
N LEU A 56 -6.63 -3.68 -1.28
CA LEU A 56 -7.50 -4.77 -0.85
C LEU A 56 -7.38 -6.00 -1.76
N VAL A 57 -7.31 -5.80 -3.07
CA VAL A 57 -7.17 -6.87 -4.07
C VAL A 57 -5.77 -7.51 -3.99
N SER A 58 -4.72 -6.73 -3.73
CA SER A 58 -3.34 -7.25 -3.65
C SER A 58 -2.98 -7.85 -2.29
N ALA A 59 -3.69 -7.50 -1.21
CA ALA A 59 -3.40 -7.94 0.15
C ALA A 59 -3.31 -9.48 0.33
N PRO A 60 -4.22 -10.31 -0.23
CA PRO A 60 -4.15 -11.76 -0.06
C PRO A 60 -2.89 -12.37 -0.67
N ALA A 61 -2.48 -11.88 -1.85
CA ALA A 61 -1.27 -12.35 -2.53
C ALA A 61 -0.02 -11.97 -1.73
N ALA A 62 0.05 -10.72 -1.24
CA ALA A 62 1.14 -10.25 -0.40
C ALA A 62 1.26 -11.07 0.90
N LEU A 63 0.12 -11.42 1.53
CA LEU A 63 0.11 -12.23 2.74
C LEU A 63 0.58 -13.68 2.48
N ARG A 64 0.11 -14.31 1.40
CA ARG A 64 0.58 -15.64 0.99
C ARG A 64 2.08 -15.67 0.73
N LEU A 65 2.60 -14.66 0.04
CA LEU A 65 4.04 -14.54 -0.22
C LEU A 65 4.84 -14.40 1.08
N ARG A 66 4.36 -13.59 2.03
CA ARG A 66 4.98 -13.44 3.35
C ARG A 66 5.04 -14.75 4.12
N TRP A 67 3.96 -15.53 4.11
CA TRP A 67 3.95 -16.85 4.75
C TRP A 67 4.88 -17.83 4.07
N ALA A 68 4.89 -17.89 2.73
CA ALA A 68 5.80 -18.73 1.98
C ALA A 68 7.28 -18.40 2.29
N LEU A 69 7.63 -17.11 2.31
CA LEU A 69 8.97 -16.64 2.69
C LEU A 69 9.35 -17.03 4.12
N SER A 70 8.42 -16.90 5.07
CA SER A 70 8.65 -17.33 6.46
C SER A 70 8.91 -18.83 6.56
N ARG A 71 8.17 -19.64 5.78
CA ARG A 71 8.35 -21.09 5.76
C ARG A 71 9.71 -21.46 5.15
N GLN A 72 10.04 -20.90 4.00
CA GLN A 72 11.33 -21.14 3.33
C GLN A 72 12.53 -20.74 4.20
N ARG A 73 12.44 -19.63 4.95
CA ARG A 73 13.49 -19.24 5.91
C ARG A 73 13.70 -20.29 7.01
N ARG A 74 12.62 -20.88 7.55
CA ARG A 74 12.72 -21.96 8.55
C ARG A 74 13.37 -23.22 7.99
N GLU A 75 13.02 -23.58 6.75
CA GLU A 75 13.61 -24.73 6.07
C GLU A 75 15.12 -24.53 5.81
N LEU A 76 15.54 -23.32 5.40
CA LEU A 76 16.95 -22.96 5.25
C LEU A 76 17.73 -23.06 6.56
N GLU A 77 17.20 -22.52 7.66
CA GLU A 77 17.84 -22.61 8.98
C GLU A 77 17.98 -24.07 9.44
N THR A 78 16.96 -24.89 9.19
CA THR A 78 16.99 -26.31 9.54
C THR A 78 18.04 -27.06 8.72
N LEU A 79 18.10 -26.81 7.42
CA LEU A 79 19.08 -27.43 6.53
C LEU A 79 20.51 -27.00 6.86
N LYS A 80 20.71 -25.72 7.18
CA LYS A 80 22.01 -25.18 7.60
C LYS A 80 22.52 -25.86 8.87
N ARG A 81 21.68 -26.01 9.89
CA ARG A 81 22.02 -26.75 11.12
C ARG A 81 22.35 -28.22 10.85
N ALA A 82 21.61 -28.87 9.95
CA ALA A 82 21.90 -30.26 9.58
C ALA A 82 23.27 -30.40 8.91
N TYR A 83 23.61 -29.48 8.00
CA TYR A 83 24.92 -29.44 7.36
C TYR A 83 26.06 -29.21 8.37
N GLU A 84 25.92 -28.23 9.26
CA GLU A 84 26.91 -27.96 10.32
C GLU A 84 27.13 -29.18 11.22
N ASN A 85 26.06 -29.87 11.62
CA ASN A 85 26.15 -31.10 12.41
C ASN A 85 26.86 -32.25 11.69
N LEU A 86 26.62 -32.42 10.39
CA LEU A 86 27.32 -33.42 9.58
C LEU A 86 28.80 -33.09 9.42
N GLN A 87 29.13 -31.83 9.20
CA GLN A 87 30.51 -31.37 9.07
C GLN A 87 31.29 -31.55 10.38
N ALA A 88 30.68 -31.24 11.53
CA ALA A 88 31.27 -31.49 12.85
C ALA A 88 31.54 -32.98 13.11
N ARG A 89 30.65 -33.88 12.62
CA ARG A 89 30.85 -35.34 12.71
C ARG A 89 31.92 -35.86 11.75
N ALA A 90 32.08 -35.25 10.58
CA ALA A 90 33.07 -35.65 9.59
C ALA A 90 34.50 -35.17 9.92
N GLY A 91 34.65 -34.00 10.57
CA GLY A 91 35.95 -33.46 10.99
C GLY A 91 36.47 -33.97 12.35
N GLY A 92 35.72 -34.83 13.03
CA GLY A 92 36.10 -35.44 14.32
C GLY A 92 36.71 -36.84 14.21
N ARG A 93 37.12 -37.27 13.01
CA ARG A 93 37.89 -38.48 12.74
C ARG A 93 39.23 -38.09 12.12
#